data_AF-A0A1E5ADT8-F1
#
_entry.id   AF-A0A1E5ADT8-F1
#
_cell.length_a   1.000
_cell.length_b   1.000
_cell.length_c   1.000
_cell.angle_alpha   90.00
_cell.angle_beta   90.00
_cell.angle_gamma   90.00
#
_symmetry.space_group_name_H-M   'P 1'
#
loop_
_entity.id
_entity.type
_entity.pdbx_description
1 polymer ?
#
loop_
_entity_poly.entity_id
_entity_poly.type
_entity_poly.pdbx_seq_one_letter_code
_entity_poly.pdbx_strand_id
1 'polypeptide(L)'
;MRRFMCLIALATSACNMVAEPAPQPVPTAQRQPVKGLAPGEVQGAFAAVSRRVEPVAERECRSRTQGLNCDFLIRIDPDPNAAPNAYQSLQRDGRPVITFTRRMLGQIANHDELAFVMSHEAAHHIRGHLARQAQNSALVSVGAGLITALVGGSAATVSTAQDVGGFVGSRSYSKDFELEADELGTIITHKAGYRPSIGVRFFNRLPDPGDRFLGTHPANPDRVQVVQATIARHNLN
;
A
#
# COMPACT_ATOMS: atom_id res chain seq x y z
N MET A 1 31.05 22.22 -69.39
CA MET A 1 30.78 22.42 -67.94
C MET A 1 30.25 21.11 -67.38
N ARG A 2 30.97 20.55 -66.40
CA ARG A 2 30.74 19.24 -65.76
C ARG A 2 29.41 19.21 -65.01
N ARG A 3 28.55 18.24 -65.30
CA ARG A 3 27.46 17.84 -64.39
C ARG A 3 27.87 16.52 -63.75
N PHE A 4 28.26 16.58 -62.48
CA PHE A 4 28.46 15.41 -61.63
C PHE A 4 27.10 14.77 -61.36
N MET A 5 26.92 13.52 -61.81
CA MET A 5 25.79 12.69 -61.42
C MET A 5 26.27 11.86 -60.22
N CYS A 6 25.96 12.31 -59.00
CA CYS A 6 26.17 11.51 -57.80
C CYS A 6 25.09 10.42 -57.73
N LEU A 7 25.49 9.18 -58.01
CA LEU A 7 24.74 7.98 -57.65
C LEU A 7 24.78 7.83 -56.12
N ILE A 8 23.65 8.10 -55.46
CA ILE A 8 23.44 7.70 -54.07
C ILE A 8 23.01 6.24 -54.10
N ALA A 9 23.92 5.33 -53.75
CA ALA A 9 23.58 3.95 -53.46
C ALA A 9 22.88 3.90 -52.09
N LEU A 10 21.60 3.52 -52.06
CA LEU A 10 20.92 3.15 -50.83
C LEU A 10 21.50 1.81 -50.34
N ALA A 11 22.30 1.85 -49.28
CA ALA A 11 22.64 0.67 -48.51
C ALA A 11 21.48 0.34 -47.58
N THR A 12 20.72 -0.71 -47.88
CA THR A 12 19.73 -1.26 -46.95
C THR A 12 20.47 -2.11 -45.91
N SER A 13 20.75 -1.54 -44.75
CA SER A 13 21.12 -2.32 -43.56
C SER A 13 19.91 -3.12 -43.09
N ALA A 14 19.92 -4.43 -43.34
CA ALA A 14 19.03 -5.37 -42.68
C ALA A 14 19.44 -5.47 -41.20
N CYS A 15 18.74 -4.76 -40.31
CA CYS A 15 18.80 -5.06 -38.88
C CYS A 15 18.02 -6.37 -38.67
N ASN A 16 18.73 -7.48 -38.43
CA ASN A 16 18.14 -8.67 -37.85
C ASN A 16 17.67 -8.31 -36.44
N MET A 17 16.38 -8.02 -36.28
CA MET A 17 15.75 -8.01 -34.96
C MET A 17 15.62 -9.46 -34.51
N VAL A 18 16.48 -9.87 -33.57
CA VAL A 18 16.23 -11.09 -32.79
C VAL A 18 14.98 -10.80 -31.97
N ALA A 19 13.87 -11.44 -32.33
CA ALA A 19 12.65 -11.38 -31.54
C ALA A 19 12.95 -11.97 -30.16
N GLU A 20 12.76 -11.16 -29.12
CA GLU A 20 12.81 -11.63 -27.74
C GLU A 20 11.70 -12.69 -27.56
N PRO A 21 11.98 -13.84 -26.93
CA PRO A 21 10.94 -14.84 -26.70
C PRO A 21 9.82 -14.20 -25.88
N ALA A 22 8.58 -14.39 -26.30
CA ALA A 22 7.42 -13.94 -25.54
C ALA A 22 7.55 -14.41 -24.08
N PRO A 23 7.23 -13.55 -23.09
CA PRO A 23 7.27 -13.93 -21.69
C PRO A 23 6.38 -15.16 -21.51
N GLN A 24 6.96 -16.26 -21.03
CA GLN A 24 6.19 -17.46 -20.79
C GLN A 24 5.11 -17.17 -19.75
N PRO A 25 3.88 -17.65 -19.94
CA PRO A 25 2.86 -17.51 -18.92
C PRO A 25 3.38 -18.16 -17.64
N VAL A 26 3.59 -17.34 -16.61
CA VAL A 26 3.91 -17.82 -15.27
C VAL A 26 2.82 -18.83 -14.91
N PRO A 27 3.17 -20.07 -14.54
CA PRO A 27 2.19 -21.06 -14.15
C PRO A 27 1.30 -20.44 -13.07
N THR A 28 0.00 -20.33 -13.35
CA THR A 28 -1.00 -19.99 -12.36
C THR A 28 -0.99 -21.13 -11.35
N ALA A 29 -0.14 -21.01 -10.33
CA ALA A 29 -0.20 -21.87 -9.16
C ALA A 29 -1.66 -21.82 -8.70
N GLN A 30 -2.35 -22.96 -8.80
CA GLN A 30 -3.72 -23.11 -8.36
C GLN A 30 -3.78 -22.60 -6.92
N ARG A 31 -4.39 -21.42 -6.71
CA ARG A 31 -4.59 -20.85 -5.38
C ARG A 31 -5.51 -21.81 -4.64
N GLN A 32 -4.94 -22.75 -3.88
CA GLN A 32 -5.74 -23.51 -2.93
C GLN A 32 -6.42 -22.49 -2.01
N PRO A 33 -7.74 -22.59 -1.78
CA PRO A 33 -8.42 -21.72 -0.86
C PRO A 33 -7.84 -21.97 0.53
N VAL A 34 -6.96 -21.07 0.97
CA VAL A 34 -6.44 -21.11 2.33
C VAL A 34 -7.61 -20.77 3.25
N LYS A 35 -8.03 -21.74 4.06
CA LYS A 35 -9.08 -21.55 5.05
C LYS A 35 -8.55 -20.58 6.11
N GLY A 36 -9.23 -19.44 6.28
CA GLY A 36 -8.92 -18.49 7.36
C GLY A 36 -9.04 -19.13 8.74
N LEU A 37 -8.59 -18.42 9.78
CA LEU A 37 -8.76 -18.81 11.17
C LEU A 37 -10.23 -19.17 11.45
N ALA A 38 -10.47 -20.25 12.20
CA ALA A 38 -11.84 -20.62 12.53
C ALA A 38 -12.49 -19.52 13.38
N PRO A 39 -13.81 -19.27 13.27
CA PRO A 39 -14.48 -18.19 14.02
C PRO A 39 -14.25 -18.23 15.53
N GLY A 40 -14.09 -19.43 16.13
CA GLY A 40 -13.78 -19.60 17.54
C GLY A 40 -12.33 -19.30 17.93
N GLU A 41 -11.41 -19.27 16.96
CA GLU A 41 -9.98 -19.00 17.17
C GLU A 41 -9.63 -17.53 16.97
N VAL A 42 -10.47 -16.79 16.20
CA VAL A 42 -10.22 -15.40 15.80
C VAL A 42 -9.93 -14.48 17.00
N GLN A 43 -10.73 -14.53 18.07
CA GLN A 43 -10.52 -13.67 19.24
C GLN A 43 -9.21 -14.01 19.98
N GLY A 44 -8.90 -15.30 20.13
CA GLY A 44 -7.68 -15.74 20.78
C GLY A 44 -6.43 -15.36 20.00
N ALA A 45 -6.45 -15.61 18.68
CA ALA A 45 -5.40 -15.21 17.75
C ALA A 45 -5.21 -13.68 17.74
N PHE A 46 -6.31 -12.92 17.66
CA PHE A 46 -6.27 -11.46 17.72
C PHE A 46 -5.61 -10.96 19.00
N ALA A 47 -6.07 -11.42 20.16
CA ALA A 47 -5.48 -11.01 21.43
C ALA A 47 -4.00 -11.43 21.55
N ALA A 48 -3.63 -12.61 21.07
CA ALA A 48 -2.25 -13.09 21.11
C ALA A 48 -1.30 -12.28 20.22
N VAL A 49 -1.73 -11.94 19.00
CA VAL A 49 -0.95 -11.13 18.07
C VAL A 49 -0.86 -9.68 18.56
N SER A 50 -1.98 -9.07 18.99
CA SER A 50 -1.97 -7.70 19.52
C SER A 50 -0.98 -7.54 20.67
N ARG A 51 -0.96 -8.47 21.63
CA ARG A 51 -0.01 -8.44 22.77
C ARG A 51 1.47 -8.45 22.36
N ARG A 52 1.81 -8.94 21.16
CA ARG A 52 3.18 -8.94 20.64
C ARG A 52 3.47 -7.74 19.74
N VAL A 53 2.54 -7.39 18.86
CA VAL A 53 2.72 -6.33 17.87
C VAL A 53 2.62 -4.95 18.50
N GLU A 54 1.63 -4.70 19.35
CA GLU A 54 1.38 -3.40 19.98
C GLU A 54 2.65 -2.81 20.63
N PRO A 55 3.31 -3.45 21.62
CA PRO A 55 4.46 -2.84 22.27
C PRO A 55 5.66 -2.63 21.33
N VAL A 56 5.77 -3.42 20.24
CA VAL A 56 6.80 -3.21 19.21
C VAL A 56 6.46 -1.99 18.37
N ALA A 57 5.22 -1.88 17.91
CA ALA A 57 4.73 -0.74 17.15
C ALA A 57 4.88 0.57 17.94
N GLU A 58 4.55 0.57 19.23
CA GLU A 58 4.75 1.75 20.07
C GLU A 58 6.23 2.14 20.19
N ARG A 59 7.14 1.16 20.34
CA ARG A 59 8.60 1.43 20.39
C ARG A 59 9.11 1.96 19.06
N GLU A 60 8.70 1.40 17.93
CA GLU A 60 9.04 1.93 16.62
C GLU A 60 8.47 3.34 16.43
N CYS A 61 7.24 3.59 16.87
CA CYS A 61 6.63 4.93 16.83
C CYS A 61 7.46 5.94 17.64
N ARG A 62 7.74 5.65 18.92
CA ARG A 62 8.48 6.55 19.80
C ARG A 62 9.93 6.79 19.35
N SER A 63 10.56 5.82 18.70
CA SER A 63 11.94 5.95 18.21
C SER A 63 12.06 6.71 16.89
N ARG A 64 10.99 6.76 16.09
CA ARG A 64 11.00 7.36 14.74
C ARG A 64 10.34 8.72 14.66
N THR A 65 9.61 9.12 15.71
CA THR A 65 8.72 10.28 15.67
C THR A 65 8.94 11.15 16.90
N GLN A 66 8.64 12.44 16.76
CA GLN A 66 8.62 13.40 17.86
C GLN A 66 7.22 13.99 17.97
N GLY A 67 6.60 13.90 19.15
CA GLY A 67 5.29 14.49 19.42
C GLY A 67 4.08 13.74 18.87
N LEU A 68 4.25 12.59 18.21
CA LEU A 68 3.11 11.71 17.87
C LEU A 68 2.65 10.92 19.10
N ASN A 69 1.33 10.79 19.25
CA ASN A 69 0.77 9.87 20.22
C ASN A 69 1.01 8.43 19.73
N CYS A 70 1.77 7.65 20.49
CA CYS A 70 2.16 6.28 20.15
C CYS A 70 1.42 5.21 20.97
N ASP A 71 0.40 5.59 21.76
CA ASP A 71 -0.44 4.66 22.52
C ASP A 71 -1.54 4.09 21.60
N PHE A 72 -1.25 2.95 20.97
CA PHE A 72 -2.20 2.34 20.03
C PHE A 72 -3.39 1.73 20.76
N LEU A 73 -4.58 1.92 20.20
CA LEU A 73 -5.76 1.12 20.52
C LEU A 73 -6.02 0.13 19.39
N ILE A 74 -5.79 -1.15 19.63
CA ILE A 74 -6.04 -2.20 18.64
C ILE A 74 -7.35 -2.91 18.96
N ARG A 75 -8.33 -2.85 18.05
CA ARG A 75 -9.69 -3.34 18.31
C ARG A 75 -10.31 -4.07 17.12
N ILE A 76 -11.35 -4.84 17.43
CA ILE A 76 -12.25 -5.42 16.44
C ILE A 76 -13.45 -4.47 16.27
N ASP A 77 -13.86 -4.24 15.03
CA ASP A 77 -15.04 -3.45 14.70
C ASP A 77 -16.29 -4.07 15.37
N PRO A 78 -17.06 -3.29 16.14
CA PRO A 78 -18.25 -3.80 16.81
C PRO A 78 -19.38 -4.16 15.82
N ASP A 79 -19.39 -3.62 14.60
CA ASP A 79 -20.39 -3.95 13.60
C ASP A 79 -20.13 -5.35 13.01
N PRO A 80 -21.00 -6.35 13.27
CA PRO A 80 -20.83 -7.69 12.72
C PRO A 80 -21.01 -7.75 11.19
N ASN A 81 -21.62 -6.72 10.60
CA ASN A 81 -21.93 -6.65 9.17
C ASN A 81 -20.93 -5.82 8.37
N ALA A 82 -19.95 -5.20 9.02
CA ALA A 82 -18.91 -4.42 8.36
C ALA A 82 -18.22 -5.25 7.26
N ALA A 83 -17.97 -4.62 6.11
CA ALA A 83 -17.23 -5.23 5.00
C ALA A 83 -15.81 -5.66 5.45
N PRO A 84 -15.17 -6.63 4.78
CA PRO A 84 -13.78 -6.98 5.10
C PRO A 84 -12.86 -5.76 4.97
N ASN A 85 -12.30 -5.31 6.09
CA ASN A 85 -11.31 -4.23 6.11
C ASN A 85 -10.42 -4.28 7.37
N ALA A 86 -9.22 -3.72 7.27
CA ALA A 86 -8.40 -3.27 8.38
C ALA A 86 -7.97 -1.84 8.10
N TYR A 87 -7.99 -0.96 9.10
CA TYR A 87 -7.66 0.44 8.87
C TYR A 87 -7.16 1.12 10.14
N GLN A 88 -6.33 2.14 9.92
CA GLN A 88 -5.91 3.09 10.93
C GLN A 88 -6.82 4.33 10.96
N SER A 89 -7.12 4.81 12.17
CA SER A 89 -7.84 6.07 12.42
C SER A 89 -7.33 6.75 13.71
N LEU A 90 -7.89 7.91 14.05
CA LEU A 90 -7.57 8.64 15.28
C LEU A 90 -8.83 8.85 16.12
N GLN A 91 -8.70 8.71 17.44
CA GLN A 91 -9.69 9.23 18.37
C GLN A 91 -9.62 10.77 18.42
N ARG A 92 -10.62 11.41 19.04
CA ARG A 92 -10.69 12.88 19.15
C ARG A 92 -9.52 13.48 19.94
N ASP A 93 -8.97 12.72 20.88
CA ASP A 93 -7.79 13.08 21.68
C ASP A 93 -6.46 12.77 20.96
N GLY A 94 -6.51 12.32 19.71
CA GLY A 94 -5.35 11.98 18.90
C GLY A 94 -4.78 10.59 19.15
N ARG A 95 -5.44 9.74 19.96
CA ARG A 95 -5.00 8.34 20.14
C ARG A 95 -5.14 7.54 18.85
N PRO A 96 -4.07 6.88 18.35
CA PRO A 96 -4.17 6.04 17.17
C PRO A 96 -4.99 4.78 17.43
N VAL A 97 -5.90 4.46 16.51
CA VAL A 97 -6.74 3.27 16.56
C VAL A 97 -6.50 2.42 15.33
N ILE A 98 -6.20 1.15 15.54
CA ILE A 98 -6.16 0.13 14.49
C ILE A 98 -7.41 -0.71 14.63
N THR A 99 -8.26 -0.71 13.62
CA THR A 99 -9.54 -1.45 13.64
C THR A 99 -9.54 -2.56 12.60
N PHE A 100 -9.93 -3.76 13.01
CA PHE A 100 -10.14 -4.91 12.15
C PHE A 100 -11.61 -5.30 12.10
N THR A 101 -12.19 -5.49 10.92
CA THR A 101 -13.55 -6.04 10.84
C THR A 101 -13.53 -7.55 11.03
N ARG A 102 -14.62 -8.11 11.58
CA ARG A 102 -14.73 -9.58 11.78
C ARG A 102 -14.59 -10.35 10.48
N ARG A 103 -15.09 -9.78 9.37
CA ARG A 103 -14.97 -10.38 8.03
C ARG A 103 -13.54 -10.36 7.50
N MET A 104 -12.75 -9.33 7.82
CA MET A 104 -11.31 -9.30 7.51
C MET A 104 -10.57 -10.40 8.25
N LEU A 105 -10.84 -10.56 9.54
CA LEU A 105 -10.21 -11.60 10.35
C LEU A 105 -10.50 -13.01 9.82
N GLY A 106 -11.70 -13.24 9.29
CA GLY A 106 -12.05 -14.51 8.62
C GLY A 106 -11.30 -14.77 7.31
N GLN A 107 -10.63 -13.77 6.74
CA GLN A 107 -9.77 -13.93 5.56
C GLN A 107 -8.31 -14.19 5.92
N ILE A 108 -7.90 -14.01 7.18
CA ILE A 108 -6.51 -14.19 7.62
C ILE A 108 -6.28 -15.64 8.01
N ALA A 109 -5.22 -16.26 7.47
CA ALA A 109 -4.98 -17.70 7.59
C ALA A 109 -4.19 -18.10 8.82
N ASN A 110 -3.34 -17.21 9.35
CA ASN A 110 -2.43 -17.53 10.44
C ASN A 110 -1.98 -16.27 11.19
N HIS A 111 -1.25 -16.46 12.28
CA HIS A 111 -0.76 -15.36 13.11
C HIS A 111 0.26 -14.46 12.40
N ASP A 112 1.09 -14.98 11.49
CA ASP A 112 2.07 -14.17 10.76
C ASP A 112 1.39 -13.19 9.81
N GLU A 113 0.33 -13.63 9.12
CA GLU A 113 -0.49 -12.75 8.28
C GLU A 113 -1.25 -11.71 9.11
N LEU A 114 -1.81 -12.09 10.26
CA LEU A 114 -2.47 -11.14 11.16
C LEU A 114 -1.47 -10.09 11.68
N ALA A 115 -0.30 -10.54 12.11
CA ALA A 115 0.75 -9.66 12.60
C ALA A 115 1.23 -8.70 11.51
N PHE A 116 1.33 -9.18 10.27
CA PHE A 116 1.74 -8.37 9.13
C PHE A 116 0.73 -7.26 8.81
N VAL A 117 -0.57 -7.58 8.72
CA VAL A 117 -1.62 -6.56 8.49
C VAL A 117 -1.65 -5.57 9.66
N MET A 118 -1.57 -6.03 10.90
CA MET A 118 -1.59 -5.15 12.08
C MET A 118 -0.39 -4.20 12.12
N SER A 119 0.79 -4.72 11.76
CA SER A 119 2.02 -3.95 11.66
C SER A 119 1.98 -2.92 10.53
N HIS A 120 1.32 -3.27 9.42
CA HIS A 120 1.07 -2.37 8.30
C HIS A 120 0.19 -1.18 8.71
N GLU A 121 -0.93 -1.43 9.41
CA GLU A 121 -1.79 -0.35 9.93
C GLU A 121 -1.06 0.53 10.96
N ALA A 122 -0.21 -0.05 11.80
CA ALA A 122 0.63 0.72 12.71
C ALA A 122 1.63 1.61 11.94
N ALA A 123 2.21 1.10 10.86
CA ALA A 123 3.12 1.84 10.03
C ALA A 123 2.47 3.06 9.35
N HIS A 124 1.19 2.99 8.97
CA HIS A 124 0.46 4.16 8.47
C HIS A 124 0.46 5.31 9.47
N HIS A 125 0.21 5.03 10.75
CA HIS A 125 0.26 6.03 11.80
C HIS A 125 1.68 6.57 12.01
N ILE A 126 2.67 5.68 12.12
CA ILE A 126 4.07 6.06 12.39
C ILE A 126 4.63 6.95 11.26
N ARG A 127 4.23 6.69 10.01
CA ARG A 127 4.62 7.48 8.83
C ARG A 127 3.75 8.73 8.62
N GLY A 128 2.76 8.96 9.48
CA GLY A 128 1.88 10.13 9.43
C GLY A 128 1.00 10.19 8.18
N HIS A 129 0.63 9.05 7.60
CA HIS A 129 -0.03 8.99 6.29
C HIS A 129 -1.37 9.74 6.25
N LEU A 130 -2.19 9.71 7.31
CA LEU A 130 -3.44 10.48 7.36
C LEU A 130 -3.20 11.99 7.19
N ALA A 131 -2.24 12.55 7.94
CA ALA A 131 -1.93 13.98 7.88
C ALA A 131 -1.30 14.36 6.53
N ARG A 132 -0.34 13.54 6.05
CA ARG A 132 0.31 13.75 4.75
C ARG A 132 -0.68 13.63 3.59
N GLN A 133 -1.65 12.70 3.66
CA GLN A 133 -2.67 12.54 2.62
C GLN A 133 -3.57 13.78 2.54
N ALA A 134 -4.02 14.30 3.69
CA ALA A 134 -4.82 15.51 3.75
C ALA A 134 -4.05 16.72 3.19
N GLN A 135 -2.79 16.88 3.60
CA GLN A 135 -1.92 17.95 3.12
C GLN A 135 -1.69 17.86 1.61
N ASN A 136 -1.31 16.69 1.11
CA ASN A 136 -1.01 16.49 -0.31
C ASN A 136 -2.25 16.71 -1.19
N SER A 137 -3.41 16.23 -0.75
CA SER A 137 -4.67 16.44 -1.49
C SER A 137 -5.01 17.93 -1.58
N ALA A 138 -4.82 18.68 -0.48
CA ALA A 138 -5.02 20.13 -0.48
C ALA A 138 -4.02 20.87 -1.38
N LEU A 139 -2.74 20.50 -1.33
CA LEU A 139 -1.69 21.12 -2.16
C LEU A 139 -1.93 20.91 -3.66
N VAL A 140 -2.24 19.67 -4.08
CA VAL A 140 -2.52 19.36 -5.48
C VAL A 140 -3.81 20.04 -5.94
N SER A 141 -4.84 20.05 -5.09
CA SER A 141 -6.09 20.77 -5.36
C SER A 141 -5.82 22.26 -5.62
N VAL A 142 -5.13 22.95 -4.70
CA VAL A 142 -4.77 24.37 -4.85
C VAL A 142 -3.92 24.61 -6.11
N GLY A 143 -2.90 23.80 -6.34
CA GLY A 143 -2.03 23.92 -7.52
C GLY A 143 -2.78 23.78 -8.84
N ALA A 144 -3.70 22.81 -8.94
CA ALA A 144 -4.54 22.62 -10.11
C ALA A 144 -5.43 23.85 -10.37
N GLY A 145 -6.05 24.40 -9.32
CA GLY A 145 -6.84 25.63 -9.42
C GLY A 145 -6.03 26.83 -9.91
N LEU A 146 -4.81 27.02 -9.37
CA LEU A 146 -3.91 28.11 -9.77
C LEU A 146 -3.51 28.01 -11.24
N ILE A 147 -3.11 26.82 -11.70
CA ILE A 147 -2.74 26.60 -13.11
C ILE A 147 -3.92 26.92 -14.02
N THR A 148 -5.12 26.41 -13.69
CA THR A 148 -6.34 26.66 -14.48
C THR A 148 -6.72 28.14 -14.51
N ALA A 149 -6.57 28.86 -13.40
CA ALA A 149 -6.81 30.30 -13.36
C ALA A 149 -5.82 31.08 -14.24
N LEU A 150 -4.54 30.72 -14.21
CA LEU A 150 -3.48 31.38 -15.00
C LEU A 150 -3.66 31.22 -16.51
N VAL A 151 -4.27 30.12 -16.96
CA VAL A 151 -4.58 29.90 -18.38
C VAL A 151 -5.95 30.47 -18.79
N GLY A 152 -6.58 31.30 -17.94
CA GLY A 152 -7.83 32.00 -18.23
C GLY A 152 -9.10 31.19 -17.98
N GLY A 153 -9.03 30.14 -17.16
CA GLY A 153 -10.19 29.35 -16.78
C GLY A 153 -11.25 30.15 -16.00
N SER A 154 -12.52 29.82 -16.23
CA SER A 154 -13.63 30.39 -15.45
C SER A 154 -13.58 29.91 -13.99
N ALA A 155 -14.28 30.60 -13.09
CA ALA A 155 -14.39 30.17 -11.69
C ALA A 155 -14.92 28.73 -11.54
N ALA A 156 -15.88 28.34 -12.38
CA ALA A 156 -16.40 26.98 -12.41
C ALA A 156 -15.32 25.97 -12.85
N THR A 157 -14.54 26.31 -13.90
CA THR A 157 -13.45 25.46 -14.40
C THR A 157 -12.33 25.31 -13.37
N VAL A 158 -11.99 26.38 -12.65
CA VAL A 158 -11.02 26.34 -11.55
C VAL A 158 -11.50 25.41 -10.44
N SER A 159 -12.76 25.51 -10.00
CA SER A 159 -13.32 24.62 -8.98
C SER A 159 -13.25 23.15 -9.42
N THR A 160 -13.63 22.84 -10.66
CA THR A 160 -13.52 21.47 -11.18
C THR A 160 -12.07 20.97 -11.21
N ALA A 161 -11.12 21.84 -11.59
CA ALA A 161 -9.71 21.47 -11.58
C ALA A 161 -9.19 21.20 -10.16
N GLN A 162 -9.65 21.96 -9.16
CA GLN A 162 -9.33 21.73 -7.75
C GLN A 162 -9.87 20.39 -7.27
N ASP A 163 -11.10 20.02 -7.62
CA ASP A 163 -11.71 18.74 -7.23
C ASP A 163 -10.97 17.56 -7.87
N VAL A 164 -10.72 17.65 -9.19
CA VAL A 164 -9.99 16.61 -9.94
C VAL A 164 -8.54 16.50 -9.43
N GLY A 165 -7.87 17.63 -9.21
CA GLY A 165 -6.52 17.67 -8.68
C GLY A 165 -6.42 17.03 -7.31
N GLY A 166 -7.33 17.40 -6.38
CA GLY A 166 -7.39 16.79 -5.06
C GLY A 166 -7.62 15.27 -5.12
N PHE A 167 -8.55 14.83 -5.97
CA PHE A 167 -8.83 13.41 -6.18
C PHE A 167 -7.62 12.63 -6.72
N VAL A 168 -6.99 13.11 -7.79
CA VAL A 168 -5.81 12.47 -8.39
C VAL A 168 -4.64 12.45 -7.41
N GLY A 169 -4.40 13.58 -6.73
CA GLY A 169 -3.37 13.68 -5.69
C GLY A 169 -3.58 12.63 -4.60
N SER A 170 -4.79 12.56 -4.04
CA SER A 170 -5.12 11.59 -2.98
C SER A 170 -4.83 10.14 -3.37
N ARG A 171 -5.02 9.79 -4.66
CA ARG A 171 -4.80 8.45 -5.21
C ARG A 171 -3.32 8.12 -5.37
N SER A 172 -2.54 9.00 -5.98
CA SER A 172 -1.12 8.74 -6.24
C SER A 172 -0.33 8.60 -4.93
N TYR A 173 -0.52 9.54 -3.99
CA TYR A 173 0.15 9.47 -2.69
C TYR A 173 -0.30 8.27 -1.85
N SER A 174 -1.55 7.81 -2.02
CA SER A 174 -2.02 6.57 -1.40
C SER A 174 -1.15 5.38 -1.80
N LYS A 175 -0.76 5.26 -3.08
CA LYS A 175 0.09 4.14 -3.53
C LYS A 175 1.48 4.17 -2.89
N ASP A 176 2.12 5.34 -2.81
CA ASP A 176 3.44 5.48 -2.18
C ASP A 176 3.39 5.17 -0.68
N PHE A 177 2.33 5.62 0.00
CA PHE A 177 2.12 5.38 1.43
C PHE A 177 1.96 3.89 1.76
N GLU A 178 1.38 3.12 0.86
CA GLU A 178 1.27 1.66 1.02
C GLU A 178 2.64 0.97 0.99
N LEU A 179 3.52 1.41 0.08
CA LEU A 179 4.89 0.89 0.01
C LEU A 179 5.71 1.27 1.25
N GLU A 180 5.56 2.51 1.73
CA GLU A 180 6.17 2.95 2.99
C GLU A 180 5.67 2.16 4.21
N ALA A 181 4.36 1.86 4.23
CA ALA A 181 3.73 1.09 5.28
C ALA A 181 4.14 -0.39 5.23
N ASP A 182 4.31 -0.97 4.04
CA ASP A 182 4.81 -2.33 3.86
C ASP A 182 6.27 -2.49 4.31
N GLU A 183 7.12 -1.51 4.02
CA GLU A 183 8.52 -1.51 4.47
C GLU A 183 8.59 -1.50 6.00
N LEU A 184 7.93 -0.53 6.66
CA LEU A 184 7.99 -0.44 8.12
C LEU A 184 7.18 -1.57 8.80
N GLY A 185 6.05 -1.96 8.21
CA GLY A 185 5.23 -3.08 8.67
C GLY A 185 6.01 -4.40 8.65
N THR A 186 6.86 -4.62 7.64
CA THR A 186 7.79 -5.77 7.58
C THR A 186 8.74 -5.79 8.79
N ILE A 187 9.31 -4.64 9.14
CA ILE A 187 10.24 -4.51 10.27
C ILE A 187 9.52 -4.76 11.60
N ILE A 188 8.34 -4.17 11.80
CA ILE A 188 7.53 -4.36 13.02
C ILE A 188 7.12 -5.83 13.15
N THR A 189 6.67 -6.46 12.06
CA THR A 189 6.27 -7.88 12.04
C THR A 189 7.39 -8.78 12.53
N HIS A 190 8.60 -8.59 11.97
CA HIS A 190 9.77 -9.36 12.39
C HIS A 190 10.12 -9.11 13.86
N LYS A 191 10.17 -7.84 14.29
CA LYS A 191 10.49 -7.48 15.67
C LYS A 191 9.44 -7.96 16.69
N ALA A 192 8.21 -8.24 16.25
CA ALA A 192 7.16 -8.87 17.05
C ALA A 192 7.27 -10.40 17.13
N GLY A 193 8.30 -11.00 16.51
CA GLY A 193 8.55 -12.43 16.52
C GLY A 193 7.73 -13.22 15.49
N TYR A 194 7.26 -12.55 14.44
CA TYR A 194 6.52 -13.16 13.33
C TYR A 194 7.35 -13.12 12.04
N ARG A 195 6.99 -13.98 11.09
CA ARG A 195 7.73 -14.13 9.84
C ARG A 195 7.09 -13.27 8.74
N PRO A 196 7.67 -12.12 8.35
CA PRO A 196 7.11 -11.29 7.29
C PRO A 196 7.02 -12.01 5.94
N SER A 197 7.90 -12.98 5.66
CA SER A 197 7.82 -13.84 4.47
C SER A 197 6.60 -14.79 4.45
N ILE A 198 6.00 -15.06 5.61
CA ILE A 198 4.71 -15.74 5.69
C ILE A 198 3.59 -14.71 5.60
N GLY A 199 3.70 -13.61 6.36
CA GLY A 199 2.65 -12.60 6.44
C GLY A 199 2.30 -11.94 5.10
N VAL A 200 3.29 -11.66 4.26
CA VAL A 200 3.09 -11.07 2.92
C VAL A 200 2.26 -11.94 1.98
N ARG A 201 2.15 -13.24 2.25
CA ARG A 201 1.31 -14.15 1.43
C ARG A 201 -0.17 -13.79 1.52
N PHE A 202 -0.58 -12.99 2.51
CA PHE A 202 -1.92 -12.41 2.58
C PHE A 202 -2.30 -11.70 1.26
N PHE A 203 -1.40 -10.90 0.68
CA PHE A 203 -1.65 -10.20 -0.60
C PHE A 203 -1.91 -11.16 -1.76
N ASN A 204 -1.26 -12.31 -1.78
CA ASN A 204 -1.45 -13.31 -2.83
C ASN A 204 -2.84 -13.95 -2.80
N ARG A 205 -3.63 -13.74 -1.73
CA ARG A 205 -4.96 -14.32 -1.57
C ARG A 205 -6.08 -13.31 -1.83
N LEU A 206 -5.76 -12.02 -1.81
CA LEU A 206 -6.70 -10.99 -2.22
C LEU A 206 -6.78 -10.91 -3.76
N PRO A 207 -7.96 -10.63 -4.32
CA PRO A 207 -8.04 -10.21 -5.72
C PRO A 207 -7.19 -8.95 -5.89
N ASP A 208 -6.51 -8.81 -7.03
CA ASP A 208 -5.93 -7.52 -7.40
C ASP A 208 -7.09 -6.52 -7.50
N PRO A 209 -7.11 -5.44 -6.69
CA PRO A 209 -8.21 -4.49 -6.72
C PRO A 209 -8.34 -3.81 -8.11
N GLY A 210 -7.29 -3.87 -8.94
CA GLY A 210 -7.18 -3.08 -10.16
C GLY A 210 -7.28 -1.58 -9.85
N ASP A 211 -7.54 -0.76 -10.88
CA ASP A 211 -7.75 0.69 -10.69
C ASP A 211 -9.15 1.05 -10.17
N ARG A 212 -9.96 0.06 -9.76
CA ARG A 212 -11.33 0.32 -9.29
C ARG A 212 -11.34 0.99 -7.93
N PHE A 213 -12.31 1.89 -7.79
CA PHE A 213 -12.38 3.03 -6.88
C PHE A 213 -12.33 2.74 -5.36
N LEU A 214 -12.19 1.48 -4.97
CA LEU A 214 -12.12 1.04 -3.58
C LEU A 214 -10.73 0.47 -3.19
N GLY A 215 -9.77 0.45 -4.11
CA GLY A 215 -8.38 0.08 -3.83
C GLY A 215 -7.52 1.32 -3.59
N THR A 216 -7.43 1.77 -2.34
CA THR A 216 -6.31 2.64 -1.88
C THR A 216 -4.99 1.87 -1.83
N HIS A 217 -5.06 0.54 -1.93
CA HIS A 217 -3.90 -0.36 -1.96
C HIS A 217 -3.46 -0.62 -3.42
N PRO A 218 -2.18 -0.37 -3.78
CA PRO A 218 -1.66 -0.62 -5.12
C PRO A 218 -1.70 -2.10 -5.49
N ALA A 219 -1.45 -2.38 -6.76
CA ALA A 219 -1.35 -3.75 -7.27
C ALA A 219 -0.37 -4.57 -6.41
N ASN A 220 -0.78 -5.79 -6.07
CA ASN A 220 -0.05 -6.68 -5.17
C ASN A 220 1.45 -6.92 -5.52
N PRO A 221 1.91 -6.89 -6.79
CA PRO A 221 3.32 -7.17 -7.11
C PRO A 221 4.34 -6.21 -6.47
N ASP A 222 4.12 -4.90 -6.55
CA ASP A 222 5.07 -3.89 -6.04
C ASP A 222 5.20 -3.99 -4.51
N ARG A 223 4.07 -4.21 -3.83
CA ARG A 223 3.99 -4.43 -2.39
C ARG A 223 4.80 -5.64 -1.95
N VAL A 224 4.61 -6.77 -2.64
CA VAL A 224 5.38 -7.99 -2.38
C VAL A 224 6.87 -7.74 -2.61
N GLN A 225 7.25 -7.02 -3.67
CA GLN A 225 8.64 -6.70 -3.97
C GLN A 225 9.29 -5.85 -2.85
N VAL A 226 8.61 -4.81 -2.36
CA VAL A 226 9.10 -3.98 -1.26
C VAL A 226 9.31 -4.80 0.01
N VAL A 227 8.38 -5.69 0.34
CA VAL A 227 8.53 -6.58 1.50
C VAL A 227 9.75 -7.50 1.33
N GLN A 228 9.91 -8.16 0.18
CA GLN A 228 11.06 -9.04 -0.07
C GLN A 228 12.39 -8.28 -0.03
N ALA A 229 12.42 -7.08 -0.62
CA ALA A 229 13.60 -6.22 -0.58
C ALA A 229 13.94 -5.79 0.85
N THR A 230 12.94 -5.46 1.67
CA THR A 230 13.11 -5.08 3.08
C THR A 230 13.63 -6.26 3.90
N ILE A 231 13.07 -7.46 3.69
CA ILE A 231 13.53 -8.70 4.32
C ILE A 231 15.01 -8.94 4.01
N ALA A 232 15.40 -8.85 2.74
CA ALA A 232 16.77 -9.09 2.30
C ALA A 232 17.74 -8.04 2.87
N ARG A 233 17.36 -6.76 2.84
CA ARG A 233 18.18 -5.64 3.31
C ARG A 233 18.48 -5.70 4.80
N HIS A 234 17.53 -6.20 5.60
CA HIS A 234 17.61 -6.19 7.06
C HIS A 234 17.74 -7.59 7.70
N ASN A 235 17.87 -8.65 6.89
CA ASN A 235 17.96 -10.04 7.34
C ASN A 235 16.79 -10.46 8.28
N LEU A 236 15.55 -10.24 7.84
CA LEU A 236 14.34 -10.33 8.68
C LEU A 236 13.59 -11.68 8.58
N ASN A 237 14.28 -12.77 8.27
CA ASN A 237 13.68 -14.11 8.17
C ASN A 237 14.42 -15.16 9.00
#